data_AF-A0A1Q2CP49-F1
#
_entry.id   AF-A0A1Q2CP49-F1
#
_cell.length_a   1.000
_cell.length_b   1.000
_cell.length_c   1.000
_cell.angle_alpha   90.00
_cell.angle_beta   90.00
_cell.angle_gamma   90.00
#
_symmetry.space_group_name_H-M   'P 1'
#
loop_
_entity.id
_entity.type
_entity.pdbx_description
1 polymer ?
#
loop_
_entity_poly.entity_id
_entity_poly.type
_entity_poly.pdbx_seq_one_letter_code
_entity_poly.pdbx_strand_id
1 'polypeptide(L)'
;MGSRVYSVSVAVTETVTLYLDDIASLTLEVWPHLARGGTVLRHGDAGYSQALLDLPGQLVTDASERSRDGMRLVLEDWELRIDPRADEVYVEIALLRMSDQSWNCWRPGETPFEHVGAVSEDVDGSATLGPA
;
A
#
# COMPACT_ATOMS: atom_id res chain seq x y z
N MET A 1 -18.45 -0.31 13.65
CA MET A 1 -18.47 1.08 13.12
C MET A 1 -17.15 1.27 12.41
N GLY A 2 -17.18 1.74 11.16
CA GLY A 2 -15.95 2.11 10.43
C GLY A 2 -15.38 3.43 10.95
N SER A 3 -14.12 3.71 10.60
CA SER A 3 -13.45 4.98 10.93
C SER A 3 -13.38 5.87 9.69
N ARG A 4 -13.59 7.17 9.83
CA ARG A 4 -13.49 8.14 8.74
C ARG A 4 -12.04 8.59 8.57
N VAL A 5 -11.61 8.74 7.32
CA VAL A 5 -10.38 9.46 7.01
C VAL A 5 -10.60 10.93 7.36
N TYR A 6 -9.97 11.39 8.43
CA TYR A 6 -10.05 12.77 8.88
C TYR A 6 -9.12 13.69 8.08
N SER A 7 -7.90 13.23 7.83
CA SER A 7 -6.91 13.96 7.05
C SER A 7 -5.92 13.01 6.37
N VAL A 8 -5.25 13.54 5.35
CA VAL A 8 -4.16 12.87 4.64
C VAL A 8 -2.95 13.78 4.67
N SER A 9 -1.80 13.23 5.04
CA SER A 9 -0.50 13.90 4.92
C SER A 9 0.33 13.19 3.85
N VAL A 10 1.03 13.98 3.05
CA VAL A 10 1.92 13.48 1.99
C VAL A 10 3.28 14.13 2.16
N ALA A 11 4.26 13.33 2.57
CA ALA A 11 5.67 13.70 2.43
C ALA A 11 6.09 13.27 1.03
N VAL A 12 6.26 14.26 0.14
CA VAL A 12 6.36 14.09 -1.33
C VAL A 12 7.41 13.06 -1.78
N THR A 13 8.41 12.77 -0.95
CA THR A 13 9.48 11.80 -1.27
C THR A 13 9.49 10.56 -0.37
N GLU A 14 8.59 10.46 0.61
CA GLU A 14 8.72 9.47 1.68
C GLU A 14 7.42 8.72 1.94
N THR A 15 6.35 9.42 2.36
CA THR A 15 5.20 8.74 2.97
C THR A 15 3.85 9.34 2.62
N VAL A 16 2.83 8.48 2.67
CA VAL A 16 1.42 8.87 2.72
C VAL A 16 0.84 8.41 4.06
N THR A 17 0.35 9.35 4.87
CA THR A 17 -0.30 9.02 6.16
C THR A 17 -1.79 9.36 6.11
N LEU A 18 -2.62 8.38 6.42
CA LEU A 18 -4.06 8.54 6.65
C LEU A 18 -4.32 8.66 8.15
N TYR A 19 -5.05 9.68 8.57
CA TYR A 19 -5.52 9.82 9.95
C TYR A 19 -6.99 9.42 10.03
N LEU A 20 -7.34 8.52 10.96
CA LEU A 20 -8.66 7.89 11.07
C LEU A 20 -9.33 8.29 12.39
N ASP A 21 -10.40 9.10 12.35
CA ASP A 21 -11.25 9.54 13.47
C ASP A 21 -10.52 9.73 14.84
N ASP A 22 -9.32 10.33 14.84
CA ASP A 22 -8.43 10.48 16.01
C ASP A 22 -8.05 9.19 16.76
N ILE A 23 -8.46 8.02 16.26
CA ILE A 23 -8.22 6.71 16.88
C ILE A 23 -7.03 5.97 16.28
N ALA A 24 -6.66 6.29 15.04
CA ALA A 24 -5.56 5.62 14.37
C ALA A 24 -4.88 6.49 13.30
N SER A 25 -3.63 6.16 13.00
CA SER A 25 -2.92 6.65 11.82
C SER A 25 -2.31 5.48 11.06
N LEU A 26 -2.52 5.42 9.75
CA LEU A 26 -1.89 4.46 8.85
C LEU A 26 -0.88 5.21 7.98
N THR A 27 0.41 5.01 8.23
CA THR A 27 1.50 5.53 7.40
C THR A 27 1.91 4.46 6.39
N LEU A 28 2.02 4.86 5.14
CA LEU A 28 2.50 4.05 4.02
C LEU A 28 3.84 4.62 3.57
N GLU A 29 4.86 3.76 3.51
CA GLU A 29 6.19 4.07 2.96
C GLU A 29 6.24 3.79 1.44
N VAL A 30 5.10 3.40 0.87
CA VAL A 30 4.90 3.13 -0.55
C VAL A 30 3.64 3.86 -1.02
N TRP A 31 3.60 4.21 -2.29
CA TRP A 31 2.44 4.89 -2.87
C TRP A 31 1.29 3.91 -3.09
N PRO A 32 0.10 4.13 -2.49
CA PRO A 32 -1.05 3.27 -2.74
C PRO A 32 -1.58 3.48 -4.16
N HIS A 33 -2.09 2.43 -4.79
CA HIS A 33 -2.96 2.58 -5.94
C HIS A 33 -4.35 3.04 -5.48
N LEU A 34 -4.91 4.05 -6.13
CA LEU A 34 -6.23 4.60 -5.81
C LEU A 34 -7.23 4.16 -6.88
N ALA A 35 -8.29 3.48 -6.49
CA ALA A 35 -9.34 3.05 -7.41
C ALA A 35 -10.69 3.70 -7.11
N ARG A 36 -11.40 4.12 -8.15
CA ARG A 36 -12.77 4.64 -8.10
C ARG A 36 -13.49 4.37 -9.42
N GLY A 37 -14.71 3.83 -9.33
CA GLY A 37 -15.54 3.58 -10.52
C GLY A 37 -14.86 2.71 -11.60
N GLY A 38 -14.01 1.75 -11.19
CA GLY A 38 -13.26 0.88 -12.11
C GLY A 38 -11.99 1.49 -12.71
N THR A 39 -11.71 2.77 -12.46
CA THR A 39 -10.43 3.40 -12.82
C THR A 39 -9.44 3.19 -11.68
N VAL A 40 -8.19 2.85 -12.01
CA VAL A 40 -7.08 2.74 -11.05
C VAL A 40 -6.05 3.80 -11.42
N LEU A 41 -5.67 4.62 -10.44
CA LEU A 41 -4.64 5.65 -10.52
C LEU A 41 -3.42 5.21 -9.72
N ARG A 42 -2.25 5.35 -10.31
CA ARG A 42 -0.94 5.11 -9.69
C ARG A 42 -0.22 6.43 -9.49
N HIS A 43 0.79 6.42 -8.62
CA HIS A 43 1.64 7.60 -8.45
C HIS A 43 2.28 8.00 -9.80
N GLY A 44 2.17 9.28 -10.15
CA GLY A 44 2.60 9.81 -11.45
C GLY A 44 1.47 9.93 -12.49
N ASP A 45 0.33 9.25 -12.30
CA ASP A 45 -0.82 9.39 -13.19
C ASP A 45 -1.48 10.77 -13.04
N ALA A 46 -2.03 11.27 -14.15
CA ALA A 46 -2.81 12.50 -14.14
C ALA A 46 -4.02 12.35 -13.21
N GLY A 47 -4.15 13.26 -12.24
CA GLY A 47 -5.25 13.26 -11.27
C GLY A 47 -4.98 12.48 -9.98
N TYR A 48 -3.84 11.78 -9.85
CA TYR A 48 -3.51 11.05 -8.62
C TYR A 48 -3.48 11.96 -7.38
N SER A 49 -2.82 13.12 -7.46
CA SER A 49 -2.77 14.07 -6.35
C SER A 49 -4.15 14.62 -5.99
N GLN A 50 -5.02 14.83 -6.98
CA GLN A 50 -6.40 15.26 -6.72
C GLN A 50 -7.19 14.15 -6.03
N ALA A 51 -7.00 12.89 -6.45
CA ALA A 51 -7.64 11.74 -5.80
C ALA A 51 -7.24 11.61 -4.32
N LEU A 52 -5.99 11.90 -3.94
CA LEU A 52 -5.58 11.94 -2.53
C LEU A 52 -6.32 13.02 -1.73
N LEU A 53 -6.59 14.19 -2.35
CA LEU A 53 -7.34 15.29 -1.72
C LEU A 53 -8.82 14.96 -1.54
N ASP A 54 -9.34 13.95 -2.24
CA ASP A 54 -10.73 13.51 -2.15
C ASP A 54 -10.93 12.42 -1.05
N LEU A 55 -9.85 11.93 -0.42
CA LEU A 55 -9.94 10.90 0.63
C LEU A 55 -10.49 11.42 1.97
N PRO A 56 -10.11 12.62 2.47
CA PRO A 56 -10.69 13.16 3.69
C PRO A 56 -12.21 13.24 3.63
N GLY A 57 -12.87 12.82 4.72
CA GLY A 57 -14.31 12.73 4.83
C GLY A 57 -14.88 11.35 4.46
N GLN A 58 -14.13 10.46 3.81
CA GLN A 58 -14.60 9.14 3.42
C GLN A 58 -14.58 8.15 4.58
N LEU A 59 -15.64 7.34 4.74
CA LEU A 59 -15.69 6.27 5.74
C LEU A 59 -14.95 5.02 5.26
N VAL A 60 -14.07 4.45 6.10
CA VAL A 60 -13.53 3.10 5.91
C VAL A 60 -14.66 2.09 6.12
N THR A 61 -15.01 1.37 5.06
CA THR A 61 -16.09 0.37 5.07
C THR A 61 -15.57 -1.05 5.18
N ASP A 62 -14.36 -1.31 4.70
CA ASP A 62 -13.71 -2.62 4.76
C ASP A 62 -12.18 -2.48 4.76
N ALA A 63 -11.50 -3.45 5.38
CA ALA A 63 -10.05 -3.55 5.39
C ALA A 63 -9.69 -5.04 5.33
N SER A 64 -8.83 -5.41 4.39
CA SER A 64 -8.44 -6.81 4.20
C SER A 64 -6.97 -6.94 3.84
N GLU A 65 -6.40 -8.03 4.32
CA GLU A 65 -5.04 -8.48 4.01
C GLU A 65 -5.16 -9.83 3.32
N ARG A 66 -4.49 -10.00 2.18
CA ARG A 66 -4.49 -11.26 1.45
C ARG A 66 -3.09 -11.56 0.95
N SER A 67 -2.56 -12.72 1.33
CA SER A 67 -1.25 -13.19 0.86
C SER A 67 -1.13 -13.08 -0.65
N ARG A 68 -0.03 -12.49 -1.11
CA ARG A 68 0.28 -12.22 -2.54
C ARG A 68 -0.60 -11.19 -3.25
N ASP A 69 -1.51 -10.52 -2.56
CA ASP A 69 -2.39 -9.45 -3.09
C ASP A 69 -2.32 -8.18 -2.20
N GLY A 70 -1.41 -8.20 -1.22
CA GLY A 70 -1.11 -7.09 -0.33
C GLY A 70 -2.25 -6.73 0.62
N MET A 71 -2.41 -5.43 0.85
CA MET A 71 -3.42 -4.85 1.73
C MET A 71 -4.39 -3.99 0.93
N ARG A 72 -5.68 -4.10 1.26
CA ARG A 72 -6.76 -3.36 0.62
C ARG A 72 -7.59 -2.65 1.69
N LEU A 73 -7.75 -1.34 1.51
CA LEU A 73 -8.60 -0.48 2.33
C LEU A 73 -9.73 0.08 1.46
N VAL A 74 -10.96 -0.24 1.80
CA VAL A 74 -12.16 0.21 1.08
C VAL A 74 -12.77 1.39 1.82
N LEU A 75 -12.94 2.47 1.10
CA LEU A 75 -13.67 3.66 1.51
C LEU A 75 -15.02 3.70 0.79
N GLU A 76 -15.91 4.63 1.15
CA GLU A 76 -17.24 4.73 0.52
C GLU A 76 -17.18 4.87 -1.01
N ASP A 77 -16.33 5.77 -1.52
CA ASP A 77 -16.18 6.01 -2.96
C ASP A 77 -14.85 5.52 -3.55
N TRP A 78 -13.89 5.17 -2.70
CA TRP A 78 -12.51 4.91 -3.07
C TRP A 78 -12.02 3.57 -2.54
N GLU A 79 -11.03 3.01 -3.20
CA GLU A 79 -10.30 1.85 -2.73
C GLU A 79 -8.80 2.14 -2.82
N LEU A 80 -8.09 1.89 -1.72
CA LEU A 80 -6.63 1.97 -1.66
C LEU A 80 -6.10 0.55 -1.71
N ARG A 81 -5.22 0.28 -2.67
CA ARG A 81 -4.46 -0.98 -2.75
C ARG A 81 -3.00 -0.70 -2.46
N ILE A 82 -2.46 -1.44 -1.50
CA ILE A 82 -1.07 -1.40 -1.11
C ILE A 82 -0.50 -2.75 -1.51
N ASP A 83 0.23 -2.76 -2.63
CA ASP A 83 0.83 -3.95 -3.22
C ASP A 83 2.11 -3.53 -3.95
N PRO A 84 3.17 -3.16 -3.21
CA PRO A 84 4.38 -2.63 -3.80
C PRO A 84 5.19 -3.74 -4.47
N ARG A 85 5.95 -3.37 -5.49
CA ARG A 85 7.00 -4.20 -6.06
C ARG A 85 8.23 -4.24 -5.16
N ALA A 86 9.08 -5.24 -5.37
CA ALA A 86 10.31 -5.41 -4.58
C ALA A 86 11.29 -4.24 -4.70
N ASP A 87 11.24 -3.47 -5.80
CA ASP A 87 12.07 -2.29 -6.03
C ASP A 87 11.47 -0.98 -5.47
N GLU A 88 10.22 -1.02 -5.00
CA GLU A 88 9.50 0.14 -4.44
C GLU A 88 9.63 0.25 -2.92
N VAL A 89 10.21 -0.74 -2.25
CA VAL A 89 10.31 -0.78 -0.79
C VAL A 89 11.70 -1.19 -0.31
N TYR A 90 12.14 -0.56 0.77
CA TYR A 90 13.45 -0.81 1.37
C TYR A 90 13.38 -1.50 2.74
N VAL A 91 12.52 -1.03 3.66
CA VAL A 91 12.46 -1.53 5.04
C VAL A 91 11.04 -1.82 5.50
N GLU A 92 10.14 -0.84 5.40
CA GLU A 92 8.76 -0.96 5.86
C GLU A 92 7.80 -0.64 4.70
N ILE A 93 6.64 -1.28 4.68
CA ILE A 93 5.58 -1.03 3.70
C ILE A 93 4.53 -0.11 4.31
N ALA A 94 4.09 -0.45 5.53
CA ALA A 94 3.09 0.32 6.25
C ALA A 94 3.26 0.20 7.77
N LEU A 95 2.79 1.21 8.48
CA LEU A 95 2.72 1.27 9.94
C LEU A 95 1.35 1.80 10.36
N LEU A 96 0.57 0.96 11.05
CA LEU A 96 -0.65 1.34 11.73
C LEU A 96 -0.32 1.64 13.20
N ARG A 97 -0.73 2.82 13.68
CA ARG A 97 -0.70 3.18 15.10
C ARG A 97 -2.10 3.49 15.58
N MET A 98 -2.45 2.95 16.73
CA MET A 98 -3.72 3.18 17.40
C MET A 98 -3.54 4.16 18.58
N SER A 99 -4.60 4.84 19.00
CA SER A 99 -4.59 5.78 20.12
C SER A 99 -4.30 5.12 21.48
N ASP A 100 -4.54 3.81 21.59
CA ASP A 100 -4.21 2.98 22.76
C ASP A 100 -2.73 2.53 22.78
N GLN A 101 -1.89 3.07 21.88
CA GLN A 101 -0.47 2.75 21.70
C GLN A 101 -0.20 1.36 21.10
N SER A 102 -1.23 0.58 20.76
CA SER A 102 -1.03 -0.61 19.94
C SER A 102 -0.63 -0.21 18.51
N TRP A 103 0.12 -1.10 17.86
CA TRP A 103 0.59 -0.85 16.50
C TRP A 103 0.73 -2.17 15.73
N ASN A 104 0.66 -2.06 14.42
CA ASN A 104 1.03 -3.13 13.50
C ASN A 104 1.95 -2.54 12.42
N CYS A 105 2.95 -3.31 12.00
CA CYS A 105 3.86 -2.92 10.94
C CYS A 105 3.97 -4.06 9.95
N TRP A 106 3.94 -3.72 8.67
CA TRP A 106 4.09 -4.67 7.58
C TRP A 106 5.40 -4.41 6.86
N ARG A 107 6.18 -5.47 6.65
CA ARG A 107 7.47 -5.43 5.96
C ARG A 107 7.50 -6.37 4.76
N PRO A 108 8.46 -6.16 3.83
CA PRO A 108 8.70 -7.11 2.75
C PRO A 108 8.99 -8.52 3.30
N GLY A 109 8.38 -9.54 2.70
CA GLY A 109 8.56 -10.95 3.07
C GLY A 109 7.66 -11.44 4.20
N GLU A 110 6.95 -10.54 4.88
CA GLU A 110 5.94 -10.88 5.90
C GLU A 110 4.55 -10.93 5.25
N THR A 111 3.61 -11.68 5.84
CA THR A 111 2.20 -11.67 5.37
C THR A 111 1.60 -10.26 5.52
N PRO A 112 0.88 -9.71 4.50
CA PRO A 112 0.49 -10.30 3.21
C PRO A 112 1.46 -10.08 2.03
N PHE A 113 2.64 -9.55 2.31
CA PHE A 113 3.68 -9.13 1.36
C PHE A 113 4.79 -10.17 1.20
N GLU A 114 4.49 -11.48 1.29
CA GLU A 114 5.50 -12.54 1.22
C GLU A 114 6.21 -12.58 -0.15
N HIS A 115 5.56 -12.02 -1.16
CA HIS A 115 6.08 -11.91 -2.52
C HIS A 115 7.05 -10.72 -2.70
N VAL A 116 7.03 -9.74 -1.79
CA VAL A 116 7.87 -8.55 -1.84
C VAL A 116 9.18 -8.88 -1.13
N GLY A 117 10.27 -9.08 -1.86
CA GLY A 117 11.56 -9.49 -1.30
C GLY A 117 11.99 -10.92 -1.64
N ALA A 118 11.11 -11.70 -2.26
CA ALA A 118 11.55 -12.84 -3.06
C ALA A 118 12.21 -12.25 -4.32
N VAL A 119 13.55 -12.24 -4.38
CA VAL A 119 14.22 -12.09 -5.68
C VAL A 119 13.66 -13.20 -6.55
N SER A 120 12.98 -12.84 -7.63
CA SER A 120 12.67 -13.79 -8.69
C SER A 120 14.01 -14.37 -9.15
N GLU A 121 14.31 -15.59 -8.75
CA GLU A 121 15.29 -16.41 -9.44
C GLU A 121 14.73 -16.64 -10.85
N ASP A 122 14.94 -15.67 -11.72
CA ASP A 122 14.99 -15.91 -13.16
C ASP A 122 16.18 -16.84 -13.37
N VAL A 123 15.89 -18.14 -13.28
CA VAL A 123 16.73 -19.21 -13.81
C VAL A 123 16.70 -19.06 -15.32
N ASP A 124 17.53 -18.17 -15.86
CA ASP A 124 17.73 -18.04 -17.29
C ASP A 124 19.08 -18.65 -17.71
N GLY A 125 19.02 -19.42 -18.79
CA GLY A 125 20.19 -19.79 -19.58
C GLY A 125 20.88 -21.11 -19.23
N SER A 126 20.24 -22.22 -19.60
CA SER A 126 20.92 -23.48 -19.93
C SER A 126 22.10 -23.21 -20.88
N ALA A 127 23.32 -23.17 -20.34
CA ALA A 127 24.53 -23.21 -21.14
C ALA A 127 24.81 -24.66 -21.54
N THR A 128 24.32 -25.05 -22.71
CA THR A 128 24.76 -26.29 -23.36
C THR A 128 26.15 -26.05 -23.96
N LEU A 129 27.20 -26.41 -23.21
CA LEU A 129 28.54 -26.58 -23.75
C LEU A 129 28.55 -27.86 -24.61
N GLY A 130 28.46 -27.71 -25.93
CA GLY A 130 28.85 -28.77 -26.86
C GLY A 130 30.38 -28.78 -27.01
N PRO A 131 31.05 -29.96 -26.99
CA PRO A 131 32.48 -30.01 -27.24
C PRO A 131 32.80 -29.79 -28.73
N ALA A 132 34.00 -29.25 -28.95
CA ALA A 132 34.59 -28.76 -30.20
C ALA A 132 34.80 -29.82 -31.29
#